data_AF-A0A937IJA9-F1
#
_entry.id   AF-A0A937IJA9-F1
#
_cell.length_a   1.000
_cell.length_b   1.000
_cell.length_c   1.000
_cell.angle_alpha   90.00
_cell.angle_beta   90.00
_cell.angle_gamma   90.00
#
_symmetry.space_group_name_H-M   'P 1'
#
loop_
_entity.id
_entity.type
_entity.pdbx_description
1 polymer ?
#
loop_
_entity_poly.entity_id
_entity_poly.type
_entity_poly.pdbx_seq_one_letter_code
_entity_poly.pdbx_strand_id
1 'polypeptide(L)' 'MKKILTSHVGSLPRSQKVVDFIFARENEVKYDQTEFDSVMSHAVEQTVLKQVEAGVDIVSDGETSKISYATYVKDR' A
#
# COMPACT_ATOMS: atom_id res chain seq x y z
N MET A 1 23.94 24.91 5.51
CA MET A 1 23.10 24.68 4.30
C MET A 1 21.79 24.03 4.75
N LYS A 2 20.65 24.36 4.13
CA LYS A 2 19.38 23.65 4.39
C LYS A 2 19.35 22.34 3.60
N LYS A 3 18.84 21.27 4.22
CA LYS A 3 18.62 19.97 3.58
C LYS A 3 17.48 20.09 2.55
N ILE A 4 17.66 19.51 1.36
CA ILE A 4 16.56 19.31 0.39
C ILE A 4 15.80 18.06 0.82
N LEU A 5 14.51 18.19 1.09
CA LEU A 5 13.66 17.05 1.45
C LEU A 5 13.22 16.29 0.19
N THR A 6 13.25 14.97 0.28
CA THR A 6 12.90 14.05 -0.79
C THR A 6 11.60 13.30 -0.49
N SER A 7 10.83 13.04 -1.53
CA SER A 7 9.62 12.22 -1.48
C SER A 7 9.44 11.53 -2.83
N HIS A 8 8.43 10.67 -2.93
CA HIS A 8 8.01 10.04 -4.17
C HIS A 8 6.50 10.20 -4.35
N VAL A 9 6.01 9.90 -5.55
CA VAL A 9 4.59 10.02 -5.88
C VAL A 9 4.07 8.72 -6.45
N GLY A 10 2.85 8.37 -6.05
CA GLY A 10 2.11 7.25 -6.61
C GLY A 10 2.35 5.91 -5.90
N SER A 11 1.93 4.86 -6.59
CA SER A 11 1.91 3.49 -6.06
C SER A 11 3.29 2.84 -6.09
N LEU A 12 3.59 2.07 -5.05
CA LEU A 12 4.77 1.21 -4.98
C LEU A 12 4.40 -0.26 -5.27
N PRO A 13 5.38 -1.11 -5.61
CA PRO A 13 5.15 -2.54 -5.84
C PRO A 13 4.47 -3.22 -4.64
N ARG A 14 3.44 -4.02 -4.91
CA ARG A 14 2.65 -4.78 -3.93
C ARG A 14 3.17 -6.21 -3.82
N SER A 15 3.09 -6.82 -2.65
CA SER A 15 3.32 -8.26 -2.51
C SER A 15 2.18 -9.05 -3.15
N GLN A 16 2.43 -10.30 -3.55
CA GLN A 16 1.39 -11.16 -4.12
C GLN A 16 0.22 -11.34 -3.14
N LYS A 17 0.49 -11.47 -1.84
CA LYS A 17 -0.55 -11.64 -0.82
C LYS A 17 -1.51 -10.44 -0.75
N VAL A 18 -1.00 -9.22 -0.89
CA VAL A 18 -1.84 -8.00 -0.99
C VAL A 18 -2.70 -8.05 -2.24
N VAL A 19 -2.13 -8.45 -3.37
CA VAL A 19 -2.85 -8.59 -4.64
C VAL A 19 -3.99 -9.61 -4.52
N ASP A 20 -3.73 -10.76 -3.91
CA ASP A 20 -4.73 -11.82 -3.74
C ASP A 20 -5.94 -11.33 -2.93
N PHE A 21 -5.69 -10.63 -1.81
CA PHE A 21 -6.77 -10.05 -0.99
C PHE A 21 -7.54 -8.94 -1.70
N ILE A 22 -6.85 -8.08 -2.46
CA ILE A 22 -7.52 -7.05 -3.26
C ILE A 22 -8.46 -7.70 -4.27
N PHE A 23 -8.00 -8.72 -5.01
CA PHE A 23 -8.86 -9.41 -5.96
C PHE A 23 -9.97 -10.21 -5.30
N ALA A 24 -9.74 -10.82 -4.14
CA ALA A 24 -10.80 -11.51 -3.41
C ALA A 24 -11.94 -10.56 -3.04
N ARG A 25 -11.61 -9.36 -2.53
CA ARG A 25 -12.59 -8.32 -2.21
C ARG A 25 -13.38 -7.86 -3.44
N GLU A 26 -12.70 -7.60 -4.54
CA GLU A 26 -13.31 -7.05 -5.77
C GLU A 26 -14.19 -8.06 -6.49
N ASN A 27 -13.88 -9.36 -6.37
CA ASN A 27 -14.68 -10.43 -6.94
C ASN A 27 -15.72 -10.99 -5.94
N GLU A 28 -15.94 -10.31 -4.82
CA GLU A 28 -16.87 -10.73 -3.74
C GLU A 28 -16.59 -12.17 -3.23
N VAL A 29 -15.33 -12.61 -3.33
CA VAL A 29 -14.88 -13.90 -2.82
C VAL A 29 -14.65 -13.77 -1.31
N LYS A 30 -15.16 -14.72 -0.53
CA LYS A 30 -14.93 -14.73 0.92
C LYS A 30 -13.45 -14.84 1.24
N TYR A 31 -13.00 -13.99 2.15
CA TYR A 31 -11.66 -13.99 2.72
C TYR A 31 -11.74 -13.74 4.23
N ASP A 32 -10.70 -14.08 4.97
CA ASP A 32 -10.64 -13.80 6.40
C ASP A 32 -10.31 -12.31 6.64
N GLN A 33 -11.21 -11.60 7.32
CA GLN A 33 -11.06 -10.16 7.55
C GLN A 33 -9.87 -9.84 8.45
N THR A 34 -9.58 -10.69 9.44
CA THR A 34 -8.46 -10.48 10.36
C THR A 34 -7.12 -10.63 9.64
N GLU A 35 -7.02 -11.63 8.76
CA GLU A 35 -5.85 -11.83 7.93
C GLU A 35 -5.69 -10.71 6.90
N PHE A 36 -6.79 -10.26 6.28
CA PHE A 36 -6.79 -9.10 5.39
C PHE A 36 -6.20 -7.88 6.09
N ASP A 37 -6.72 -7.51 7.27
CA ASP A 37 -6.28 -6.35 8.02
C ASP A 37 -4.80 -6.46 8.39
N SER A 38 -4.38 -7.63 8.89
CA SER A 38 -2.98 -7.90 9.23
C SER A 38 -2.04 -7.77 8.03
N VAL A 39 -2.42 -8.30 6.87
CA VAL A 39 -1.60 -8.26 5.65
C VAL A 39 -1.48 -6.84 5.12
N MET A 40 -2.56 -6.07 5.13
CA MET A 40 -2.54 -4.67 4.68
C MET A 40 -1.67 -3.81 5.60
N SER A 41 -1.83 -3.93 6.93
CA SER A 41 -0.98 -3.19 7.89
C SER A 41 0.49 -3.55 7.74
N HIS A 42 0.81 -4.84 7.63
CA HIS A 42 2.20 -5.28 7.45
C HIS A 42 2.79 -4.79 6.13
N ALA A 43 2.02 -4.80 5.03
CA ALA A 43 2.50 -4.31 3.74
C ALA A 43 2.83 -2.80 3.78
N VAL A 44 2.03 -2.00 4.48
CA VAL A 44 2.31 -0.57 4.69
C VAL A 44 3.56 -0.38 5.54
N GLU A 45 3.70 -1.12 6.64
CA GLU A 45 4.88 -1.08 7.50
C GLU A 45 6.16 -1.39 6.70
N GLN A 46 6.18 -2.50 5.96
CA GLN A 46 7.34 -2.89 5.15
C GLN A 46 7.65 -1.88 4.04
N THR A 47 6.61 -1.28 3.44
CA THR A 47 6.75 -0.23 2.44
C THR A 47 7.38 1.04 3.02
N VAL A 48 6.97 1.44 4.22
CA VAL A 48 7.52 2.61 4.92
C VAL A 48 8.96 2.34 5.34
N LEU A 49 9.26 1.17 5.91
CA LEU A 49 10.62 0.79 6.32
C LEU A 49 11.61 0.90 5.16
N LYS A 50 11.27 0.33 3.99
CA LYS A 50 12.13 0.41 2.79
C LYS A 50 12.40 1.84 2.32
N GLN A 51 11.41 2.73 2.44
CA GLN A 51 11.59 4.14 2.08
C GLN A 51 12.53 4.86 3.05
N VAL A 52 12.38 4.59 4.36
CA VAL A 52 13.28 5.13 5.40
C VAL A 52 14.71 4.63 5.18
N GLU A 53 14.89 3.33 4.93
CA GLU A 53 16.18 2.72 4.59
C GLU A 53 16.81 3.31 3.32
N ALA A 54 15.98 3.66 2.33
CA ALA A 54 16.42 4.33 1.11
C ALA A 54 16.71 5.84 1.27
N GLY A 55 16.43 6.43 2.45
CA GLY A 55 16.68 7.84 2.73
C GLY A 55 15.60 8.80 2.23
N VAL A 56 14.38 8.33 1.98
CA VAL A 56 13.23 9.18 1.64
C VAL A 56 12.79 9.97 2.88
N ASP A 57 12.70 11.30 2.77
CA ASP A 57 12.39 12.16 3.92
C ASP A 57 10.90 12.20 4.27
N ILE A 58 10.04 12.20 3.26
CA ILE A 58 8.58 12.21 3.42
C ILE A 58 8.04 10.96 2.72
N VAL A 59 7.70 9.96 3.51
CA VAL A 59 7.24 8.64 3.05
C VAL A 59 5.74 8.61 2.78
N SER A 60 5.28 7.61 2.03
CA SER A 60 3.85 7.28 1.85
C SER A 60 3.58 5.79 2.10
N ASP A 61 2.31 5.42 2.18
CA ASP A 61 1.86 4.02 2.29
C ASP A 61 2.01 3.23 0.96
N GLY A 62 2.52 3.89 -0.09
CA GLY A 62 2.70 3.33 -1.43
C GLY A 62 1.39 2.97 -2.13
N GLU A 63 0.24 3.44 -1.65
CA GLU A 63 -1.10 3.11 -2.16
C GLU A 63 -1.33 1.60 -2.33
N THR A 64 -0.67 0.79 -1.51
CA THR A 64 -0.57 -0.66 -1.72
C THR A 64 -1.90 -1.39 -1.55
N SER A 65 -2.85 -0.83 -0.81
CA SER A 65 -4.18 -1.41 -0.56
C SER A 65 -5.26 -1.07 -1.61
N LYS A 66 -4.95 -0.21 -2.58
CA LYS A 66 -5.91 0.22 -3.61
C LYS A 66 -5.79 -0.63 -4.88
N ILE A 67 -6.93 -1.03 -5.46
CA ILE A 67 -6.93 -1.78 -6.73
C ILE A 67 -6.55 -0.90 -7.93
N SER A 68 -7.10 0.31 -8.00
CA SER A 68 -6.87 1.25 -9.09
C SER A 68 -7.33 2.64 -8.69
N TYR A 69 -6.69 3.66 -9.26
CA TYR A 69 -7.06 5.06 -9.08
C TYR A 69 -8.52 5.34 -9.49
N ALA A 70 -8.97 4.78 -10.62
CA ALA A 70 -10.28 5.08 -11.19
C ALA A 70 -11.43 4.32 -10.51
N THR A 71 -11.16 3.14 -9.95
CA THR A 71 -12.20 2.32 -9.32
C THR A 71 -12.32 2.57 -7.82
N TYR A 72 -11.25 3.01 -7.13
CA TYR A 72 -11.29 3.35 -5.71
C TYR A 72 -12.24 4.50 -5.37
N VAL A 73 -12.55 5.39 -6.32
CA VAL A 73 -13.53 6.48 -6.12
C VAL A 73 -14.94 5.93 -5.87
N LYS A 74 -15.25 4.71 -6.33
CA LYS A 74 -16.58 4.11 -6.14
C LYS A 74 -16.86 3.69 -4.70
N ASP A 75 -15.81 3.43 -3.91
CA ASP A 75 -15.91 2.87 -2.55
C ASP A 75 -15.69 3.91 -1.44
N ARG A 76 -15.71 5.21 -1.80
CA ARG A 76 -15.56 6.34 -0.86
C ARG A 76 -16.88 6.97 -0.47
#